data_AF-M0B923-F1
#
_entry.id   AF-M0B923-F1
#
_cell.length_a   1.000
_cell.length_b   1.000
_cell.length_c   1.000
_cell.angle_alpha   90.00
_cell.angle_beta   90.00
_cell.angle_gamma   90.00
#
_symmetry.space_group_name_H-M   'P 1'
#
loop_
_entity.id
_entity.type
_entity.pdbx_description
1 polymer ?
#
loop_
_entity_poly.entity_id
_entity_poly.type
_entity_poly.pdbx_seq_one_letter_code
_entity_poly.pdbx_strand_id
1 'polypeptide(L)'
;MILEALEDYPLREAIETEVSYLEGSRRCDLFLDHDRLQLPVEAKLLRFRYDNGNIDPNSFARIFTPFPERSSSSLLTDTKKLYESEFGSNGGVLGLYYEKVDEEYEQMTAEAVAEKFCMDVDHWYDFQVETRNIAYFDGLQHPVHQQGAVIAWEIVE
;
A
#
# COMPACT_ATOMS: atom_id res chain seq x y z
N MET A 1 -16.49 -11.91 -5.07
CA MET A 1 -15.18 -11.71 -4.38
C MET A 1 -14.35 -10.75 -5.23
N ILE A 2 -13.61 -9.77 -4.67
CA ILE A 2 -13.00 -8.58 -5.35
C ILE A 2 -12.55 -8.78 -6.81
N LEU A 3 -11.92 -9.91 -7.16
CA LEU A 3 -11.50 -10.22 -8.52
C LEU A 3 -12.65 -10.45 -9.54
N GLU A 4 -13.85 -10.81 -9.08
CA GLU A 4 -15.08 -10.86 -9.88
C GLU A 4 -15.56 -9.44 -10.23
N ALA A 5 -15.28 -8.43 -9.40
CA ALA A 5 -15.60 -7.03 -9.74
C ALA A 5 -14.71 -6.49 -10.88
N LEU A 6 -13.66 -7.23 -11.22
CA LEU A 6 -12.74 -6.95 -12.31
C LEU A 6 -12.97 -7.88 -13.51
N GLU A 7 -14.08 -8.63 -13.59
CA GLU A 7 -14.33 -9.63 -14.64
C GLU A 7 -14.18 -9.06 -16.06
N ASP A 8 -14.67 -7.84 -16.28
CA ASP A 8 -14.58 -7.15 -17.57
C ASP A 8 -13.28 -6.32 -17.76
N TYR A 9 -12.39 -6.32 -16.76
CA TYR A 9 -11.17 -5.51 -16.82
C TYR A 9 -10.09 -6.18 -17.67
N PRO A 10 -9.48 -5.50 -18.67
CA PRO A 10 -8.55 -6.13 -19.60
C PRO A 10 -7.33 -6.81 -18.96
N LEU A 11 -6.90 -6.34 -17.78
CA LEU A 11 -5.74 -6.89 -17.06
C LEU A 11 -6.14 -7.92 -16.00
N ARG A 12 -7.40 -8.35 -15.92
CA ARG A 12 -7.85 -9.28 -14.89
C ARG A 12 -7.06 -10.58 -14.88
N GLU A 13 -6.89 -11.18 -16.05
CA GLU A 13 -6.17 -12.46 -16.19
C GLU A 13 -4.68 -12.34 -15.86
N ALA A 14 -4.13 -11.12 -15.90
CA ALA A 14 -2.75 -10.82 -15.58
C ALA A 14 -2.50 -10.64 -14.07
N ILE A 15 -3.55 -10.57 -13.24
CA ILE A 15 -3.42 -10.36 -11.79
C ILE A 15 -3.51 -11.71 -11.06
N GLU A 16 -2.40 -12.07 -10.42
CA GLU A 16 -2.31 -13.14 -9.45
C GLU A 16 -2.26 -12.57 -8.02
N THR A 17 -2.69 -13.36 -7.04
CA THR A 17 -2.69 -12.98 -5.61
C THR A 17 -1.86 -13.98 -4.82
N GLU A 18 -1.21 -13.54 -3.75
CA GLU A 18 -0.51 -14.44 -2.81
C GLU A 18 0.61 -15.26 -3.48
N VAL A 19 1.34 -14.65 -4.42
CA VAL A 19 2.40 -15.30 -5.19
C VAL A 19 3.66 -15.41 -4.34
N SER A 20 4.22 -16.62 -4.22
CA SER A 20 5.43 -16.86 -3.42
C SER A 20 6.65 -16.16 -4.00
N TYR A 21 7.48 -15.60 -3.13
CA TYR A 21 8.83 -15.17 -3.49
C TYR A 21 9.70 -16.39 -3.86
N LEU A 22 10.71 -16.20 -4.74
CA LEU A 22 11.59 -17.29 -5.24
C LEU A 22 12.31 -18.04 -4.11
N GLU A 23 12.73 -17.33 -3.05
CA GLU A 23 13.32 -17.91 -1.86
C GLU A 23 12.50 -17.58 -0.59
N GLY A 24 12.04 -18.61 0.12
CA GLY A 24 11.39 -18.49 1.42
C GLY A 24 9.90 -18.85 1.45
N SER A 25 9.25 -18.58 2.58
CA SER A 25 7.82 -18.86 2.80
C SER A 25 6.92 -17.63 2.63
N ARG A 26 7.47 -16.53 2.09
CA ARG A 26 6.76 -15.25 1.95
C ARG A 26 5.99 -15.22 0.64
N ARG A 27 4.96 -14.38 0.61
CA ARG A 27 4.10 -14.16 -0.55
C ARG A 27 3.91 -12.67 -0.76
N CYS A 28 3.93 -12.26 -2.02
CA CYS A 28 3.54 -10.93 -2.44
C CYS A 28 2.01 -10.90 -2.54
N ASP A 29 1.39 -9.80 -2.10
CA ASP A 29 -0.05 -9.65 -2.02
C ASP A 29 -0.67 -9.75 -3.43
N LEU A 30 -0.09 -9.03 -4.40
CA LEU A 30 -0.51 -9.02 -5.80
C LEU A 30 0.70 -9.14 -6.73
N PHE A 31 0.56 -9.91 -7.81
CA PHE A 31 1.55 -9.99 -8.87
C PHE A 31 0.86 -9.72 -10.21
N LEU A 32 1.33 -8.72 -10.94
CA LEU A 32 0.85 -8.40 -12.28
C LEU A 32 1.86 -8.91 -13.31
N ASP A 33 1.44 -9.85 -14.17
CA ASP A 33 2.22 -10.35 -15.30
C ASP A 33 1.50 -10.04 -16.62
N HIS A 34 1.96 -9.01 -17.33
CA HIS A 34 1.37 -8.58 -18.59
C HIS A 34 2.41 -7.98 -19.55
N ASP A 35 2.40 -8.38 -20.83
CA ASP A 35 3.25 -7.79 -21.86
C ASP A 35 4.74 -7.66 -21.47
N ARG A 36 5.29 -8.68 -20.79
CA ARG A 36 6.67 -8.75 -20.25
C ARG A 36 6.94 -7.83 -19.07
N LEU A 37 5.94 -7.09 -18.59
CA LEU A 37 5.98 -6.47 -17.28
C LEU A 37 5.65 -7.54 -16.23
N GLN A 38 6.61 -7.79 -15.35
CA GLN A 38 6.37 -8.47 -14.10
C GLN A 38 6.41 -7.41 -13.01
N LEU A 39 5.35 -7.29 -12.22
CA LEU A 39 5.22 -6.24 -11.21
C LEU A 39 4.67 -6.86 -9.92
N PRO A 40 5.54 -7.18 -8.96
CA PRO A 40 5.11 -7.56 -7.62
C PRO A 40 4.63 -6.30 -6.89
N VAL A 41 3.53 -6.42 -6.15
CA VAL A 41 2.87 -5.31 -5.46
C VAL A 41 2.47 -5.70 -4.04
N GLU A 42 2.94 -4.94 -3.05
CA GLU A 42 2.46 -5.06 -1.67
C GLU A 42 1.36 -4.06 -1.35
N ALA A 43 0.28 -4.55 -0.75
CA ALA A 43 -0.91 -3.78 -0.43
C ALA A 43 -1.07 -3.64 1.08
N LYS A 44 -1.22 -2.39 1.55
CA LYS A 44 -1.35 -2.08 2.96
C LYS A 44 -2.60 -1.28 3.24
N LEU A 45 -3.32 -1.70 4.29
CA LEU A 45 -4.43 -0.94 4.83
C LEU A 45 -3.90 0.27 5.62
N LEU A 46 -4.20 1.49 5.16
CA LEU A 46 -3.82 2.75 5.81
C LEU A 46 -5.02 3.32 6.56
N ARG A 47 -5.36 2.65 7.66
CA ARG A 47 -6.53 2.96 8.49
C ARG A 47 -6.11 3.47 9.85
N PHE A 48 -6.42 4.73 10.15
CA PHE A 48 -6.05 5.42 11.39
C PHE A 48 -7.15 5.43 12.48
N ARG A 49 -8.29 4.79 12.20
CA ARG A 49 -9.41 4.64 13.13
C ARG A 49 -9.84 3.18 13.22
N TYR A 50 -10.35 2.80 14.39
CA TYR A 50 -11.10 1.56 14.54
C TYR A 50 -12.49 1.69 13.91
N ASP A 51 -13.18 0.57 13.82
CA ASP A 51 -14.56 0.47 13.30
C ASP A 51 -15.56 1.29 14.16
N ASN A 52 -15.20 1.67 15.38
CA ASN A 52 -16.01 2.54 16.24
C ASN A 52 -15.64 4.03 16.12
N GLY A 53 -14.74 4.41 15.22
CA GLY A 53 -14.32 5.80 15.00
C GLY A 53 -13.19 6.28 15.90
N ASN A 54 -12.82 5.54 16.94
CA ASN A 54 -11.71 5.95 17.80
C ASN A 54 -10.38 5.86 17.04
N ILE A 55 -9.47 6.80 17.32
CA ILE A 55 -8.10 6.78 16.79
C ILE A 55 -7.42 5.47 17.19
N ASP A 56 -6.80 4.79 16.22
CA ASP A 56 -5.90 3.68 16.53
C ASP A 56 -4.49 4.25 16.76
N PRO A 57 -3.99 4.22 18.02
CA PRO A 57 -2.70 4.82 18.36
C PRO A 57 -1.52 4.08 17.73
N ASN A 58 -1.73 2.88 17.18
CA ASN A 58 -0.66 2.08 16.59
C ASN A 58 -0.57 2.20 15.07
N SER A 59 -1.59 2.73 14.39
CA SER A 59 -1.63 2.73 12.92
C SER A 59 -0.47 3.50 12.31
N PHE A 60 -0.13 4.65 12.90
CA PHE A 60 0.97 5.47 12.42
C PHE A 60 2.29 4.73 12.44
N ALA A 61 2.60 4.04 13.56
CA ALA A 61 3.81 3.22 13.66
C ALA A 61 3.77 2.04 12.67
N ARG A 62 2.61 1.42 12.45
CA ARG A 62 2.43 0.33 11.47
C ARG A 62 2.63 0.77 10.02
N ILE A 63 2.63 2.06 9.72
CA ILE A 63 2.86 2.55 8.36
C ILE A 63 4.29 3.05 8.24
N PHE A 64 4.71 3.93 9.14
CA PHE A 64 5.91 4.74 8.95
C PHE A 64 7.14 4.29 9.75
N THR A 65 7.07 3.21 10.56
CA THR A 65 8.24 2.82 11.36
C THR A 65 9.30 2.09 10.53
N PRO A 66 10.58 2.48 10.62
CA PRO A 66 11.70 1.79 9.99
C PRO A 66 12.25 0.62 10.84
N PHE A 67 11.68 0.35 12.02
CA PHE A 67 12.22 -0.59 13.00
C PHE A 67 11.50 -1.96 12.96
N PRO A 68 11.97 -2.94 12.16
CA PRO A 68 11.29 -4.24 11.99
C PRO A 68 11.26 -5.08 13.28
N GLU A 69 12.20 -4.86 14.20
CA GLU A 69 12.27 -5.59 15.49
C GLU A 69 11.17 -5.17 16.48
N ARG A 70 10.62 -3.95 16.31
CA ARG A 70 9.57 -3.39 17.17
C ARG A 70 8.19 -3.44 16.52
N SER A 71 8.12 -3.75 15.24
CA SER A 71 6.91 -3.79 14.42
C SER A 71 7.04 -4.90 13.39
N SER A 72 6.25 -5.97 13.53
CA SER A 72 6.39 -7.19 12.74
C SER A 72 6.15 -7.03 11.23
N SER A 73 5.57 -5.92 10.77
CA SER A 73 5.46 -5.54 9.35
C SER A 73 4.91 -4.12 9.20
N SER A 74 5.76 -3.14 8.92
CA SER A 74 5.31 -1.80 8.50
C SER A 74 5.36 -1.63 6.99
N LEU A 75 4.57 -0.70 6.45
CA LEU A 75 4.62 -0.35 5.02
C LEU A 75 6.07 -0.08 4.56
N LEU A 76 6.81 0.69 5.37
CA LEU A 76 8.20 1.03 5.10
C LEU A 76 9.08 -0.24 5.04
N THR A 77 8.99 -1.13 6.03
CA THR A 77 9.78 -2.38 6.04
C THR A 77 9.33 -3.38 4.98
N ASP A 78 8.05 -3.38 4.60
CA ASP A 78 7.52 -4.27 3.56
C ASP A 78 7.98 -3.81 2.17
N THR A 79 8.01 -2.49 1.95
CA THR A 79 8.58 -1.88 0.74
C THR A 79 10.05 -2.20 0.58
N LYS A 80 10.84 -2.13 1.66
CA LYS A 80 12.24 -2.56 1.64
C LYS A 80 12.39 -4.02 1.24
N LYS A 81 11.57 -4.92 1.80
CA LYS A 81 11.62 -6.35 1.45
C LYS A 81 11.25 -6.57 -0.03
N LEU A 82 10.29 -5.80 -0.54
CA LEU A 82 9.90 -5.84 -1.94
C LEU A 82 11.05 -5.38 -2.85
N TYR A 83 11.72 -4.28 -2.50
CA TYR A 83 12.91 -3.80 -3.23
C TYR A 83 14.06 -4.81 -3.22
N GLU A 84 14.34 -5.43 -2.07
CA GLU A 84 15.39 -6.45 -1.91
C GLU A 84 15.01 -7.81 -2.54
N SER A 85 13.80 -7.94 -3.12
CA SER A 85 13.34 -9.19 -3.70
C SER A 85 13.90 -9.43 -5.10
N GLU A 86 14.11 -10.71 -5.43
CA GLU A 86 14.70 -11.12 -6.72
C GLU A 86 13.69 -11.14 -7.89
N PHE A 87 12.56 -10.42 -7.80
CA PHE A 87 11.58 -10.38 -8.89
C PHE A 87 12.10 -9.66 -10.15
N GLY A 88 13.27 -9.02 -10.09
CA GLY A 88 13.99 -8.49 -11.27
C GLY A 88 13.38 -7.23 -11.90
N SER A 89 12.33 -6.68 -11.29
CA SER A 89 11.58 -5.50 -11.70
C SER A 89 11.40 -4.54 -10.53
N ASN A 90 11.22 -3.25 -10.83
CA ASN A 90 10.72 -2.28 -9.86
C ASN A 90 9.39 -2.77 -9.27
N GLY A 91 9.29 -2.82 -7.94
CA GLY A 91 8.07 -3.24 -7.25
C GLY A 91 7.06 -2.10 -7.10
N GLY A 92 5.78 -2.46 -6.96
CA GLY A 92 4.70 -1.53 -6.66
C GLY A 92 4.28 -1.58 -5.19
N VAL A 93 3.75 -0.48 -4.69
CA VAL A 93 3.16 -0.43 -3.34
C VAL A 93 1.78 0.19 -3.44
N LEU A 94 0.79 -0.40 -2.78
CA LEU A 94 -0.58 0.09 -2.72
C LEU A 94 -0.99 0.43 -1.29
N GLY A 95 -1.53 1.63 -1.10
CA GLY A 95 -2.06 2.13 0.15
C GLY A 95 -3.57 2.26 0.06
N LEU A 96 -4.31 1.44 0.81
CA LEU A 96 -5.76 1.57 0.95
C LEU A 96 -6.06 2.52 2.10
N TYR A 97 -6.10 3.82 1.79
CA TYR A 97 -6.31 4.89 2.76
C TYR A 97 -7.79 5.12 3.04
N TYR A 98 -8.13 5.13 4.33
CA TYR A 98 -9.46 5.48 4.81
C TYR A 98 -9.44 6.89 5.36
N GLU A 99 -10.21 7.76 4.71
CA GLU A 99 -10.36 9.12 5.18
C GLU A 99 -11.26 9.14 6.42
N LYS A 100 -11.05 10.16 7.24
CA LYS A 100 -11.95 10.48 8.33
C LYS A 100 -13.20 11.18 7.78
N VAL A 101 -14.31 10.99 8.47
CA VAL A 101 -15.59 11.66 8.18
C VAL A 101 -15.78 12.75 9.24
N ASP A 102 -16.19 13.95 8.82
CA ASP A 102 -16.57 15.08 9.70
C ASP A 102 -15.49 15.62 10.66
N GLU A 103 -14.21 15.47 10.31
CA GLU A 103 -13.10 16.09 11.04
C GLU A 103 -12.18 16.78 10.04
N GLU A 104 -11.49 17.87 10.39
CA GLU A 104 -10.47 18.52 9.51
C GLU A 104 -9.05 18.45 10.11
N TYR A 105 -8.12 17.82 9.37
CA TYR A 105 -6.69 17.68 9.70
C TYR A 105 -5.95 17.80 8.37
N GLU A 106 -5.20 18.89 8.20
CA GLU A 106 -4.43 19.12 6.96
C GLU A 106 -3.30 18.09 6.78
N GLN A 107 -2.77 17.57 7.89
CA GLN A 107 -1.57 16.71 7.88
C GLN A 107 -1.85 15.22 7.61
N MET A 108 -3.12 14.85 7.43
CA MET A 108 -3.55 13.44 7.33
C MET A 108 -4.35 13.17 6.05
N THR A 109 -4.28 14.03 5.04
CA THR A 109 -4.87 13.75 3.72
C THR A 109 -4.15 12.59 3.02
N ALA A 110 -4.76 12.04 1.97
CA ALA A 110 -4.12 11.00 1.15
C ALA A 110 -2.79 11.49 0.55
N GLU A 111 -2.75 12.75 0.11
CA GLU A 111 -1.55 13.41 -0.42
C GLU A 111 -0.47 13.56 0.64
N ALA A 112 -0.83 14.02 1.84
CA ALA A 112 0.13 14.16 2.94
C ALA A 112 0.70 12.80 3.38
N VAL A 113 -0.12 11.75 3.39
CA VAL A 113 0.32 10.38 3.65
C VAL A 113 1.27 9.89 2.54
N ALA A 114 0.95 10.19 1.27
CA ALA A 114 1.79 9.83 0.12
C ALA A 114 3.14 10.52 0.14
N GLU A 115 3.15 11.84 0.33
CA GLU A 115 4.35 12.65 0.41
C GLU A 115 5.24 12.19 1.58
N LYS A 116 4.64 12.00 2.76
CA LYS A 116 5.38 11.51 3.92
C LYS A 116 6.02 10.15 3.68
N PHE A 117 5.30 9.23 3.03
CA PHE A 117 5.83 7.91 2.76
C PHE A 117 7.05 7.97 1.82
N CYS A 118 6.98 8.78 0.75
CA CYS A 118 8.12 9.04 -0.12
C CYS A 118 9.32 9.62 0.67
N MET A 119 9.08 10.62 1.52
CA MET A 119 10.13 11.23 2.36
C MET A 119 10.76 10.22 3.33
N ASP A 120 9.97 9.35 3.95
CA ASP A 120 10.49 8.34 4.88
C ASP A 120 11.35 7.29 4.15
N VAL A 121 10.93 6.85 2.96
CA VAL A 121 11.73 5.91 2.14
C VAL A 121 13.07 6.54 1.78
N ASP A 122 13.06 7.75 1.21
CA ASP A 122 14.26 8.50 0.81
C ASP A 122 15.19 8.78 2.00
N HIS A 123 14.62 8.99 3.19
CA HIS A 123 15.40 9.22 4.40
C HIS A 123 16.08 7.95 4.96
N TRP A 124 15.37 6.81 4.94
CA TRP A 124 15.80 5.60 5.65
C TRP A 124 16.52 4.58 4.77
N TYR A 125 16.34 4.61 3.45
CA TYR A 125 16.84 3.60 2.52
C TYR A 125 17.61 4.20 1.33
N ASP A 126 18.40 3.37 0.66
CA ASP A 126 19.22 3.75 -0.50
C ASP A 126 18.47 3.61 -1.84
N PHE A 127 17.15 3.71 -1.81
CA PHE A 127 16.26 3.69 -2.98
C PHE A 127 15.08 4.63 -2.73
N GLN A 128 14.33 4.96 -3.78
CA GLN A 128 13.23 5.90 -3.70
C GLN A 128 11.89 5.24 -4.04
N VAL A 129 10.80 5.91 -3.69
CA VAL A 129 9.46 5.59 -4.21
C VAL A 129 8.83 6.84 -4.76
N GLU A 130 8.13 6.71 -5.89
CA GLU A 130 7.38 7.79 -6.51
C GLU A 130 5.89 7.52 -6.42
N THR A 131 5.12 8.52 -5.99
CA THR A 131 3.66 8.44 -6.04
C THR A 131 3.21 8.50 -7.50
N ARG A 132 2.57 7.44 -8.00
CA ARG A 132 2.08 7.34 -9.38
C ARG A 132 0.63 7.75 -9.52
N ASN A 133 -0.21 7.45 -8.54
CA ASN A 133 -1.63 7.77 -8.58
C ASN A 133 -2.22 7.88 -7.16
N ILE A 134 -3.21 8.74 -7.01
CA ILE A 134 -4.12 8.78 -5.85
C ILE A 134 -5.54 8.80 -6.41
N ALA A 135 -6.26 7.69 -6.25
CA ALA A 135 -7.62 7.52 -6.73
C ALA A 135 -8.61 7.52 -5.57
N TYR A 136 -9.46 8.54 -5.50
CA TYR A 136 -10.46 8.69 -4.44
C TYR A 136 -11.68 7.81 -4.68
N PHE A 137 -12.30 7.40 -3.58
CA PHE A 137 -13.56 6.66 -3.59
C PHE A 137 -14.44 7.09 -2.42
N ASP A 138 -15.75 6.89 -2.59
CA ASP A 138 -16.77 7.10 -1.55
C ASP A 138 -17.85 6.00 -1.63
N GLY A 139 -18.90 6.13 -0.81
CA GLY A 139 -20.05 5.22 -0.84
C GLY A 139 -19.81 3.85 -0.21
N LEU A 140 -18.75 3.70 0.61
CA LEU A 140 -18.52 2.47 1.36
C LEU A 140 -19.60 2.26 2.43
N GLN A 141 -19.94 1.00 2.69
CA GLN A 141 -21.08 0.63 3.55
C GLN A 141 -20.86 0.92 5.05
N HIS A 142 -19.61 1.13 5.48
CA HIS A 142 -19.28 1.22 6.90
C HIS A 142 -19.47 2.65 7.43
N PRO A 143 -20.18 2.87 8.55
CA PRO A 143 -20.59 4.22 9.00
C PRO A 143 -19.42 5.16 9.32
N VAL A 144 -18.28 4.61 9.73
CA VAL A 144 -17.05 5.38 10.01
C VAL A 144 -16.14 5.49 8.79
N HIS A 145 -16.23 4.55 7.86
CA HIS A 145 -15.26 4.34 6.79
C HIS A 145 -16.00 4.41 5.46
N GLN A 146 -16.52 5.60 5.15
CA GLN A 146 -17.41 5.82 4.00
C GLN A 146 -16.65 6.24 2.74
N GLN A 147 -15.46 6.80 2.89
CA GLN A 147 -14.65 7.33 1.79
C GLN A 147 -13.15 7.18 2.07
N GLY A 148 -12.34 7.40 1.05
CA GLY A 148 -10.90 7.22 1.12
C GLY A 148 -10.21 7.38 -0.22
N ALA A 149 -9.01 6.83 -0.31
CA ALA A 149 -8.22 6.81 -1.53
C ALA A 149 -7.39 5.54 -1.64
N VAL A 150 -7.16 5.10 -2.88
CA VAL A 150 -6.12 4.14 -3.23
C VAL A 150 -4.92 4.94 -3.68
N ILE A 151 -3.81 4.81 -2.94
CA ILE A 151 -2.54 5.45 -3.28
C ILE A 151 -1.63 4.39 -3.90
N ALA A 152 -1.07 4.68 -5.07
CA ALA A 152 -0.13 3.82 -5.76
C ALA A 152 1.26 4.45 -5.80
N TRP A 153 2.25 3.71 -5.34
CA TRP A 153 3.66 4.05 -5.47
C TRP A 153 4.39 3.03 -6.34
N GLU A 154 5.44 3.50 -7.01
CA GLU A 154 6.42 2.67 -7.69
C GLU A 154 7.76 2.84 -6.98
N ILE A 155 8.47 1.74 -6.75
CA ILE A 155 9.87 1.75 -6.29
C ILE A 155 10.76 2.14 -7.47
N VAL A 156 11.66 3.10 -7.27
CA VAL A 156 12.58 3.59 -8.30
C VAL A 156 14.01 3.65 -7.76
N GLU A 157 14.99 3.48 -8.66
CA GLU A 157 16.43 3.66 -8.40
C GLU A 157 16.90 5.09 -8.68
#